data_AF-A0A286GTB0-F1
#
_entry.id   AF-A0A286GTB0-F1
#
_cell.length_a   1.000
_cell.length_b   1.000
_cell.length_c   1.000
_cell.angle_alpha   90.00
_cell.angle_beta   90.00
_cell.angle_gamma   90.00
#
_symmetry.space_group_name_H-M   'P 1'
#
loop_
_entity.id
_entity.type
_entity.pdbx_description
1 polymer ?
#
loop_
_entity_poly.entity_id
_entity_poly.type
_entity_poly.pdbx_seq_one_letter_code
_entity_poly.pdbx_strand_id
1 'polypeptide(L)'
;MALHPHGGLIRPPGKTPVWFATCIRIMPLGVLMQFLLAGFGLFEDAGFEMHVVVGAALGVPAFAIFAGAVLVARLRPLAWWAGSLVASYLVQVALAAGGDPSLLAYHPFNGALVLVASVVLFAEVEHGKASLD
;
A
#
# COMPACT_ATOMS: atom_id res chain seq x y z
N MET A 1 31.46 -30.51 -6.09
CA MET A 1 29.99 -30.54 -5.89
C MET A 1 29.74 -30.40 -4.40
N ALA A 2 29.37 -29.20 -3.95
CA ALA A 2 29.10 -28.92 -2.54
C ALA A 2 27.65 -28.43 -2.43
N LEU A 3 26.86 -29.13 -1.62
CA LEU A 3 25.49 -28.77 -1.27
C LEU A 3 25.55 -27.80 -0.10
N HIS A 4 25.01 -26.59 -0.27
CA HIS A 4 24.77 -25.64 0.82
C HIS A 4 23.31 -25.78 1.29
N PRO A 5 23.05 -25.98 2.59
CA PRO A 5 21.70 -25.90 3.13
C PRO A 5 21.34 -24.42 3.32
N HIS A 6 20.06 -24.10 3.13
CA HIS A 6 19.43 -22.77 3.15
C HIS A 6 19.46 -22.04 1.80
N GLY A 7 18.36 -22.22 1.06
CA GLY A 7 18.07 -21.59 -0.22
C GLY A 7 18.01 -20.06 -0.15
N GLY A 8 19.17 -19.44 -0.20
CA GLY A 8 19.32 -18.06 -0.65
C GLY A 8 18.96 -18.01 -2.13
N LEU A 9 17.73 -17.57 -2.43
CA LEU A 9 17.38 -17.10 -3.76
C LEU A 9 18.43 -16.07 -4.17
N ILE A 10 19.24 -16.42 -5.17
CA ILE A 10 20.18 -15.51 -5.81
C ILE A 10 19.36 -14.31 -6.27
N ARG A 11 19.44 -13.20 -5.53
CA ARG A 11 18.79 -11.94 -5.86
C ARG A 11 19.65 -11.31 -6.97
N PRO A 12 19.19 -11.22 -8.22
CA PRO A 12 19.97 -10.53 -9.23
C PRO A 12 20.11 -9.06 -8.81
N PRO A 13 21.32 -8.48 -8.86
CA PRO A 13 21.54 -7.09 -8.48
C PRO A 13 20.79 -6.18 -9.44
N GLY A 14 19.95 -5.30 -8.89
CA GLY A 14 19.25 -4.29 -9.68
C GLY A 14 18.48 -3.35 -8.78
N LYS A 15 18.71 -2.04 -8.94
CA LYS A 15 18.00 -1.01 -8.17
C LYS A 15 16.48 -1.16 -8.34
N THR A 16 15.75 -0.98 -7.25
CA THR A 16 14.28 -0.87 -7.28
C THR A 16 13.91 0.27 -8.24
N PRO A 17 12.99 0.05 -9.21
CA PRO A 17 12.58 1.11 -10.12
C PRO A 17 12.10 2.35 -9.36
N VAL A 18 12.52 3.54 -9.78
CA VAL A 18 12.22 4.79 -9.06
C VAL A 18 10.71 4.99 -8.91
N TRP A 19 9.94 4.76 -9.98
CA TRP A 19 8.48 4.88 -9.95
C TRP A 19 7.83 3.96 -8.89
N PHE A 20 8.33 2.73 -8.74
CA PHE A 20 7.81 1.74 -7.79
C PHE A 20 8.12 2.17 -6.36
N ALA A 21 9.37 2.59 -6.11
CA ALA A 21 9.77 3.14 -4.82
C ALA A 21 8.98 4.40 -4.46
N THR A 22 8.73 5.30 -5.43
CA THR A 22 7.92 6.50 -5.22
C THR A 22 6.48 6.15 -4.84
N CYS A 23 5.84 5.21 -5.54
CA CYS A 23 4.49 4.76 -5.19
C CYS A 23 4.45 4.22 -3.74
N ILE A 24 5.40 3.37 -3.37
CA ILE A 24 5.48 2.80 -2.01
C ILE A 24 5.64 3.87 -0.94
N ARG A 25 6.40 4.94 -1.21
CA ARG A 25 6.59 6.05 -0.27
C ARG A 25 5.37 6.95 -0.14
N ILE A 26 4.65 7.15 -1.24
CA ILE A 26 3.42 7.95 -1.26
C ILE A 26 2.31 7.25 -0.48
N MET A 27 2.17 5.92 -0.60
CA MET A 27 1.06 5.19 0.01
C MET A 27 0.84 5.46 1.52
N PRO A 28 1.81 5.26 2.43
CA PRO A 28 1.58 5.46 3.85
C PRO A 28 1.25 6.93 4.18
N LEU A 29 1.91 7.89 3.52
CA LEU A 29 1.63 9.31 3.71
C LEU A 29 0.22 9.69 3.23
N GLY A 30 -0.17 9.15 2.06
CA GLY A 30 -1.50 9.35 1.50
C GLY A 30 -2.59 8.75 2.38
N VAL A 31 -2.39 7.54 2.91
CA VAL A 31 -3.36 6.90 3.81
C VAL A 31 -3.46 7.64 5.15
N LEU A 32 -2.35 8.15 5.70
CA LEU A 32 -2.41 9.03 6.88
C LEU A 32 -3.21 10.30 6.60
N MET A 33 -3.02 10.92 5.43
CA MET A 33 -3.82 12.06 5.00
C MET A 33 -5.31 11.69 4.88
N GLN A 34 -5.65 10.47 4.44
CA GLN A 34 -7.04 10.01 4.41
C GLN A 34 -7.69 9.98 5.79
N PHE A 35 -6.98 9.47 6.81
CA PHE A 35 -7.45 9.51 8.20
C PHE A 35 -7.67 10.93 8.70
N LEU A 36 -6.75 11.84 8.39
CA LEU A 36 -6.86 13.25 8.77
C LEU A 36 -8.07 13.92 8.11
N LEU A 37 -8.25 13.75 6.80
CA LEU A 37 -9.37 14.33 6.05
C LEU A 37 -10.72 13.75 6.49
N ALA A 38 -10.78 12.44 6.78
CA ALA A 38 -11.97 11.83 7.36
C ALA A 38 -12.28 12.38 8.75
N GLY A 39 -11.25 12.60 9.58
CA GLY A 39 -11.38 13.24 10.89
C GLY A 39 -11.94 14.66 10.79
N PHE A 40 -11.39 15.49 9.90
CA PHE A 40 -11.96 16.81 9.62
C PHE A 40 -13.42 16.73 9.17
N GLY A 41 -13.77 15.74 8.34
CA GLY A 41 -15.16 15.56 7.91
C GLY A 41 -16.09 15.27 9.09
N LEU A 42 -15.64 14.43 10.02
CA LEU A 42 -16.41 14.04 11.20
C LEU A 42 -16.54 15.16 12.25
N PHE A 43 -15.52 16.00 12.42
CA PHE A 43 -15.44 16.95 13.54
C PHE A 43 -15.64 18.42 13.15
N GLU A 44 -15.36 18.79 11.90
CA GLU A 44 -15.41 20.18 11.42
C GLU A 44 -16.34 20.37 10.21
N ASP A 45 -17.10 19.34 9.81
CA ASP A 45 -18.00 19.34 8.64
C ASP A 45 -17.27 19.78 7.34
N ALA A 46 -15.99 19.44 7.23
CA ALA A 46 -15.11 19.83 6.13
C ALA A 46 -14.18 18.68 5.74
N GLY A 47 -13.91 18.50 4.45
CA GLY A 47 -12.86 17.56 4.00
C GLY A 47 -13.31 16.18 3.55
N PHE A 48 -14.60 15.81 3.66
CA PHE A 48 -15.11 14.57 3.04
C PHE A 48 -14.93 14.56 1.52
N GLU A 49 -15.16 15.67 0.83
CA GLU A 49 -14.93 15.76 -0.62
C GLU A 49 -13.46 15.51 -0.99
N MET A 50 -12.54 16.14 -0.25
CA MET A 50 -11.11 15.92 -0.44
C MET A 50 -10.69 14.51 -0.05
N HIS A 51 -11.29 13.93 0.99
CA HIS A 51 -11.09 12.53 1.37
C HIS A 51 -11.42 11.61 0.19
N VAL A 52 -12.59 11.78 -0.44
CA VAL A 52 -13.01 11.00 -1.61
C VAL A 52 -12.04 11.16 -2.79
N VAL A 53 -11.69 12.39 -3.16
CA VAL A 53 -10.80 12.66 -4.30
C VAL A 53 -9.41 12.07 -4.08
N VAL A 54 -8.82 12.31 -2.91
CA VAL A 54 -7.49 11.79 -2.58
C VAL A 54 -7.53 10.26 -2.43
N GLY A 55 -8.61 9.70 -1.89
CA GLY A 55 -8.81 8.25 -1.75
C GLY A 55 -8.87 7.55 -3.10
N ALA A 56 -9.57 8.14 -4.08
CA ALA A 56 -9.58 7.65 -5.46
C ALA A 56 -8.19 7.79 -6.11
N ALA A 57 -7.50 8.91 -5.92
CA ALA A 57 -6.16 9.13 -6.46
C ALA A 57 -5.13 8.11 -5.94
N LEU A 58 -5.25 7.66 -4.69
CA LEU A 58 -4.40 6.63 -4.10
C LEU A 58 -4.57 5.24 -4.71
N GLY A 59 -5.64 5.00 -5.48
CA GLY A 59 -5.77 3.78 -6.27
C GLY A 59 -4.63 3.62 -7.28
N VAL A 60 -4.19 4.73 -7.90
CA VAL A 60 -3.11 4.72 -8.90
C VAL A 60 -1.80 4.13 -8.33
N PRO A 61 -1.21 4.66 -7.25
CA PRO A 61 -0.02 4.06 -6.66
C PRO A 61 -0.27 2.64 -6.11
N ALA A 62 -1.45 2.34 -5.55
CA ALA A 62 -1.76 0.99 -5.07
C ALA A 62 -1.69 -0.06 -6.20
N PHE A 63 -2.35 0.20 -7.33
CA PHE A 63 -2.32 -0.70 -8.49
C PHE A 63 -0.96 -0.74 -9.17
N ALA A 64 -0.23 0.39 -9.24
CA ALA A 64 1.12 0.42 -9.78
C ALA A 64 2.08 -0.46 -8.97
N ILE A 65 1.98 -0.44 -7.64
CA ILE A 65 2.75 -1.32 -6.76
C ILE A 65 2.42 -2.80 -7.03
N PHE A 66 1.13 -3.15 -7.10
CA PHE A 66 0.75 -4.52 -7.39
C PHE A 66 1.23 -4.99 -8.77
N ALA A 67 1.02 -4.19 -9.81
CA ALA A 67 1.52 -4.46 -11.15
C ALA A 67 3.04 -4.64 -11.16
N GLY A 68 3.79 -3.77 -10.47
CA GLY A 68 5.23 -3.90 -10.33
C GLY A 68 5.65 -5.20 -9.66
N ALA A 69 5.01 -5.58 -8.56
CA ALA A 69 5.34 -6.78 -7.81
C ALA A 69 5.07 -8.07 -8.60
N VAL A 70 4.03 -8.09 -9.45
CA VAL A 70 3.69 -9.26 -10.27
C VAL A 70 4.52 -9.33 -11.56
N LEU A 71 4.67 -8.21 -12.25
CA LEU A 71 5.28 -8.15 -13.59
C LEU A 71 6.82 -8.12 -13.55
N VAL A 72 7.41 -7.55 -12.49
CA VAL A 72 8.87 -7.44 -12.38
C VAL A 72 9.40 -8.56 -11.49
N ALA A 73 10.10 -9.53 -12.09
CA ALA A 73 10.54 -10.76 -11.41
C ALA A 73 11.28 -10.53 -10.07
N ARG A 74 12.12 -9.49 -9.99
CA ARG A 74 12.86 -9.14 -8.76
C ARG A 74 12.01 -8.53 -7.65
N LEU A 75 10.80 -8.07 -7.96
CA LEU A 75 9.85 -7.47 -6.99
C LEU A 75 8.81 -8.49 -6.48
N ARG A 76 8.77 -9.71 -7.03
CA ARG A 76 7.84 -10.79 -6.64
C ARG A 76 7.83 -11.13 -5.15
N PRO A 77 8.94 -11.04 -4.39
CA PRO A 77 8.88 -11.25 -2.94
C PRO A 77 7.91 -10.28 -2.22
N LEU A 78 7.62 -9.12 -2.81
CA LEU A 78 6.68 -8.14 -2.28
C LEU A 78 5.22 -8.40 -2.70
N ALA A 79 4.97 -9.39 -3.57
CA ALA A 79 3.65 -9.59 -4.18
C ALA A 79 2.55 -9.93 -3.16
N TRP A 80 2.88 -10.63 -2.08
CA TRP A 80 1.93 -10.90 -1.00
C TRP A 80 1.41 -9.60 -0.38
N TRP A 81 2.32 -8.72 0.07
CA TRP A 81 1.95 -7.45 0.68
C TRP A 81 1.32 -6.47 -0.31
N ALA A 82 1.79 -6.44 -1.55
CA ALA A 82 1.17 -5.65 -2.61
C ALA A 82 -0.26 -6.13 -2.93
N GLY A 83 -0.49 -7.45 -2.91
CA GLY A 83 -1.80 -8.06 -3.05
C GLY A 83 -2.73 -7.69 -1.89
N SER A 84 -2.25 -7.82 -0.65
CA SER A 84 -2.99 -7.41 0.55
C SER A 84 -3.36 -5.92 0.51
N LEU A 85 -2.44 -5.05 0.07
CA LEU A 85 -2.71 -3.63 -0.10
C LEU A 85 -3.87 -3.37 -1.07
N VAL A 86 -3.84 -3.97 -2.26
CA VAL A 86 -4.90 -3.80 -3.27
C VAL A 86 -6.22 -4.44 -2.82
N ALA A 87 -6.17 -5.63 -2.23
CA ALA A 87 -7.37 -6.30 -1.72
C ALA A 87 -8.05 -5.45 -0.64
N SER A 88 -7.30 -4.98 0.35
CA SER A 88 -7.82 -4.07 1.38
C SER A 88 -8.29 -2.75 0.77
N TYR A 89 -7.59 -2.18 -0.21
CA TYR A 89 -8.05 -0.96 -0.89
C TYR A 89 -9.40 -1.17 -1.59
N LEU A 90 -9.60 -2.28 -2.29
CA LEU A 90 -10.87 -2.60 -2.95
C LEU A 90 -11.99 -2.81 -1.93
N VAL A 91 -11.70 -3.48 -0.80
CA VAL A 91 -12.64 -3.61 0.32
C VAL A 91 -13.01 -2.24 0.87
N GLN A 92 -12.05 -1.32 1.02
CA GLN A 92 -12.28 0.04 1.50
C GLN A 92 -13.28 0.79 0.62
N VAL A 93 -13.09 0.71 -0.71
CA VAL A 93 -13.99 1.32 -1.71
C VAL A 93 -15.38 0.68 -1.62
N ALA A 94 -15.46 -0.64 -1.52
CA ALA A 94 -16.74 -1.35 -1.40
C ALA A 94 -17.51 -0.96 -0.13
N LEU A 95 -16.83 -0.84 1.02
CA LEU A 95 -17.43 -0.40 2.28
C LEU A 95 -17.99 1.03 2.21
N ALA A 96 -17.38 1.91 1.40
CA ALA A 96 -17.84 3.29 1.22
C ALA A 96 -18.95 3.44 0.16
N ALA A 97 -19.03 2.54 -0.82
CA ALA A 97 -19.90 2.71 -1.99
C ALA A 97 -21.40 2.62 -1.69
N GLY A 98 -21.80 1.90 -0.63
CA GLY A 98 -23.20 1.55 -0.37
C GLY A 98 -23.96 2.54 0.52
N GLY A 99 -23.30 3.52 1.14
CA GLY A 99 -23.94 4.47 2.07
C GLY A 99 -24.54 3.84 3.35
N ASP A 100 -24.45 2.51 3.51
CA ASP A 100 -24.92 1.80 4.71
C ASP A 100 -24.03 2.16 5.91
N PRO A 101 -24.57 2.81 6.95
CA PRO A 101 -23.79 3.23 8.11
C PRO A 101 -23.11 2.06 8.84
N SER A 102 -23.71 0.87 8.82
CA SER A 102 -23.17 -0.32 9.48
C SER A 102 -21.92 -0.85 8.77
N LEU A 103 -21.91 -0.82 7.43
CA LEU A 103 -20.74 -1.16 6.62
C LEU A 103 -19.66 -0.06 6.73
N LEU A 104 -20.09 1.20 6.75
CA LEU A 104 -19.18 2.34 6.86
C LEU A 104 -18.40 2.34 8.19
N ALA A 105 -18.95 1.76 9.27
CA ALA A 105 -18.24 1.60 10.54
C ALA A 105 -16.97 0.72 10.42
N TYR A 106 -16.92 -0.22 9.47
CA TYR A 106 -15.73 -1.03 9.20
C TYR A 106 -14.70 -0.33 8.31
N HIS A 107 -15.08 0.78 7.66
CA HIS A 107 -14.22 1.55 6.79
C HIS A 107 -12.94 2.04 7.50
N PRO A 108 -12.97 2.71 8.67
CA PRO A 108 -11.73 3.12 9.33
C PRO A 108 -10.84 1.94 9.77
N PHE A 109 -11.45 0.81 10.16
CA PHE A 109 -10.70 -0.39 10.52
C PHE A 109 -9.94 -0.95 9.32
N ASN A 110 -10.62 -1.12 8.17
CA ASN A 110 -9.96 -1.60 6.96
C ASN A 110 -8.94 -0.57 6.42
N GLY A 111 -9.19 0.73 6.60
CA GLY A 111 -8.22 1.78 6.32
C GLY A 111 -6.90 1.60 7.10
N ALA A 112 -6.98 1.11 8.33
CA ALA A 112 -5.78 0.81 9.13
C ALA A 112 -5.03 -0.40 8.59
N LEU A 113 -5.72 -1.39 8.01
CA LEU A 113 -5.09 -2.51 7.31
C LEU A 113 -4.36 -2.05 6.04
N VAL A 114 -4.96 -1.13 5.28
CA VAL A 114 -4.30 -0.48 4.12
C VAL A 114 -3.02 0.24 4.60
N LEU A 115 -3.09 0.99 5.70
CA LEU A 115 -1.94 1.66 6.28
C LEU A 115 -0.84 0.66 6.68
N VAL A 116 -1.18 -0.40 7.40
CA VAL A 116 -0.23 -1.45 7.81
C VAL A 116 0.45 -2.07 6.60
N ALA A 117 -0.31 -2.51 5.59
CA ALA A 117 0.26 -3.09 4.38
C ALA A 117 1.20 -2.10 3.66
N SER A 118 0.85 -0.82 3.60
CA SER A 118 1.68 0.21 3.00
C SER A 118 2.98 0.48 3.77
N VAL A 119 2.94 0.46 5.10
CA VAL A 119 4.12 0.65 5.96
C VAL A 119 5.05 -0.55 5.89
N VAL A 120 4.51 -1.77 5.84
CA VAL A 120 5.33 -2.98 5.66
C VAL A 120 6.05 -2.94 4.32
N LEU A 121 5.35 -2.61 3.22
CA LEU A 121 5.97 -2.43 1.90
C LEU A 121 7.05 -1.35 1.90
N PHE A 122 6.81 -0.23 2.59
CA PHE A 122 7.80 0.83 2.77
C PHE A 122 9.05 0.32 3.49
N ALA A 123 8.89 -0.36 4.62
CA ALA A 123 9.99 -0.90 5.41
C ALA A 123 10.82 -1.91 4.60
N GLU A 124 10.17 -2.84 3.89
CA GLU A 124 10.84 -3.83 3.03
C GLU A 124 11.70 -3.17 1.95
N VAL A 125 11.21 -2.09 1.33
CA VAL A 125 11.94 -1.37 0.28
C VAL A 125 13.08 -0.50 0.82
N GLU A 126 12.93 0.11 2.00
CA GLU A 126 14.00 0.90 2.60
C GLU A 126 15.08 0.01 3.25
N HIS A 127 14.71 -1.09 3.93
CA HIS A 127 15.68 -2.07 4.42
C HIS A 127 16.46 -2.75 3.28
N GLY A 128 15.80 -3.05 2.17
CA GLY A 128 16.47 -3.62 0.99
C GLY A 128 17.47 -2.68 0.31
N LYS A 129 17.40 -1.36 0.56
CA LYS A 129 18.42 -0.39 0.12
C LYS A 129 19.60 -0.37 1.08
N ALA A 130 19.33 -0.38 2.37
CA ALA A 130 20.36 -0.38 3.41
C ALA A 130 21.26 -1.63 3.39
N SER A 131 20.84 -2.73 2.75
CA SER A 131 21.65 -3.95 2.60
C SER A 131 22.54 -3.98 1.34
N LEU A 132 22.50 -2.93 0.50
CA LEU A 132 23.26 -2.83 -0.76
C LEU A 132 24.32 -1.72 -0.73
N ASP A 133 24.39 -0.97 0.37
CA ASP A 133 25.40 0.03 0.69
C ASP A 133 26.41 -0.57 1.69
#